data_AF-A0A0D2XXL8-F1
#
_entry.id   AF-A0A0D2XXL8-F1
#
_cell.length_a   1.000
_cell.length_b   1.000
_cell.length_c   1.000
_cell.angle_alpha   90.00
_cell.angle_beta   90.00
_cell.angle_gamma   90.00
#
_symmetry.space_group_name_H-M   'P 1'
#
loop_
_entity.id
_entity.type
_entity.pdbx_description
1 polymer ?
#
loop_
_entity_poly.entity_id
_entity_poly.type
_entity_poly.pdbx_seq_one_letter_code
_entity_poly.pdbx_strand_id
1 'polypeptide(L)'
;MVSRKSLSPALMACATSFVSVRGGPPGMCHISHQYYTDSLASLAGSLCQDSPEKDDDVLVTIVLLYAFNIISGSSSWDDQPQHVSAAIKIIISRVLNATSADLSAFLRLALESVLYQVFLLNNGLWSSATSYISLQPLNSEFWARSERLLKHPDNMDFALLSLNSPVLGMPLAVMRLATFLGQLCLGRESANIEHLVNLQTEVRAWEGFALQAVEQTNASDTLNRDANCLYAMIASILMQHLITFGPNAGLPKVSPTDSWQTCVALHILSRRAGDHRWSECFIGTWPVYALGFLLSEREDRDIVRCDMQSRRELTGFWIVKRFQEDLERSWAGLEPDSPSAFVNYNIPDTRISAAFQPPIPIIAL
;
A
#
# COMPACT_ATOMS: atom_id res chain seq x y z
N MET A 1 38.27 -10.50 -0.01
CA MET A 1 36.95 -10.52 0.66
C MET A 1 36.61 -9.09 1.05
N VAL A 2 35.67 -8.45 0.35
CA VAL A 2 35.17 -7.13 0.75
C VAL A 2 34.37 -7.31 2.04
N SER A 3 34.73 -6.58 3.08
CA SER A 3 34.13 -6.70 4.41
C SER A 3 32.71 -6.09 4.37
N ARG A 4 31.67 -6.92 4.45
CA ARG A 4 30.25 -6.52 4.47
C ARG A 4 29.84 -5.84 5.79
N LYS A 5 30.49 -4.74 6.16
CA LYS A 5 30.44 -4.18 7.53
C LYS A 5 29.05 -3.64 7.92
N SER A 6 28.30 -3.05 6.98
CA SER A 6 26.97 -2.49 7.26
C SER A 6 25.81 -3.48 7.10
N LEU A 7 25.95 -4.45 6.19
CA LEU A 7 24.89 -5.40 5.88
C LEU A 7 24.55 -6.32 7.06
N SER A 8 25.59 -6.81 7.75
CA SER A 8 25.40 -7.75 8.86
C SER A 8 24.62 -7.13 10.03
N PRO A 9 24.94 -5.92 10.52
CA PRO A 9 24.13 -5.24 11.51
C PRO A 9 22.69 -4.97 11.04
N ALA A 10 22.46 -4.51 9.79
CA ALA A 10 21.11 -4.24 9.29
C ALA A 10 20.22 -5.50 9.31
N LEU A 11 20.76 -6.63 8.86
CA LEU A 11 20.06 -7.91 8.86
C LEU A 11 19.74 -8.37 10.29
N MET A 12 20.69 -8.22 11.21
CA MET A 12 20.50 -8.56 12.62
C MET A 12 19.45 -7.66 13.28
N ALA A 13 19.38 -6.38 12.93
CA ALA A 13 18.32 -5.49 13.40
C ALA A 13 16.94 -6.00 13.00
N CYS A 14 16.74 -6.33 11.72
CA CYS A 14 15.47 -6.91 11.24
C CYS A 14 15.15 -8.25 11.91
N ALA A 15 16.12 -9.16 11.99
CA ALA A 15 15.90 -10.50 12.55
C ALA A 15 15.54 -10.46 14.04
N THR A 16 16.27 -9.67 14.84
CA THR A 16 16.00 -9.54 16.27
C THR A 16 14.71 -8.77 16.55
N SER A 17 14.37 -7.79 15.71
CA SER A 17 13.06 -7.14 15.75
C SER A 17 11.92 -8.12 15.48
N PHE A 18 12.07 -8.98 14.45
CA PHE A 18 11.08 -10.01 14.13
C PHE A 18 10.89 -11.02 15.28
N VAL A 19 11.98 -11.45 15.91
CA VAL A 19 11.93 -12.28 17.12
C VAL A 19 11.23 -11.54 18.26
N SER A 20 11.52 -10.26 18.46
CA SER A 20 10.89 -9.44 19.51
C SER A 20 9.37 -9.34 19.32
N VAL A 21 8.88 -9.07 18.11
CA VAL A 21 7.43 -8.92 17.87
C VAL A 21 6.66 -10.23 17.99
N ARG A 22 7.33 -11.38 17.83
CA ARG A 22 6.75 -12.72 18.03
C ARG A 22 6.87 -13.24 19.48
N GLY A 23 7.17 -12.37 20.44
CA GLY A 23 7.24 -12.77 21.86
C GLY A 23 8.53 -13.49 22.22
N GLY A 24 9.63 -13.21 21.52
CA GLY A 24 10.96 -13.69 21.88
C GLY A 24 11.46 -13.19 23.25
N PRO A 25 12.71 -13.54 23.62
CA PRO A 25 13.26 -13.22 24.93
C PRO A 25 13.19 -11.72 25.28
N PRO A 26 13.03 -11.36 26.56
CA PRO A 26 13.10 -9.97 27.01
C PRO A 26 14.40 -9.29 26.54
N GLY A 27 14.30 -8.04 26.10
CA GLY A 27 15.45 -7.25 25.63
C GLY A 27 15.77 -7.37 24.13
N MET A 28 15.11 -8.25 23.37
CA MET A 28 15.32 -8.36 21.92
C MET A 28 15.04 -7.05 21.16
N CYS A 29 14.04 -6.28 21.60
CA CYS A 29 13.79 -4.94 21.07
C CYS A 29 15.02 -4.02 21.22
N HIS A 30 15.63 -3.98 22.42
CA HIS A 30 16.82 -3.16 22.67
C HIS A 30 18.02 -3.60 21.81
N ILE A 31 18.23 -4.91 21.69
CA ILE A 31 19.29 -5.48 20.84
C ILE A 31 19.08 -5.10 19.38
N SER A 32 17.82 -5.16 18.90
CA SER A 32 17.49 -4.79 17.53
C SER A 32 17.80 -3.33 17.21
N HIS A 33 17.57 -2.45 18.18
CA HIS A 33 17.93 -1.04 18.10
C HIS A 33 19.43 -0.80 18.07
N GLN A 34 20.20 -1.54 18.88
CA GLN A 34 21.65 -1.45 18.85
C GLN A 34 22.20 -1.82 17.46
N TYR A 35 21.72 -2.93 16.89
CA TYR A 35 22.10 -3.33 15.54
C TYR A 35 21.70 -2.31 14.47
N TYR A 36 20.54 -1.67 14.62
CA TYR A 36 20.12 -0.58 13.73
C TYR A 36 21.10 0.60 13.79
N THR A 37 21.47 1.06 14.99
CA THR A 37 22.45 2.13 15.17
C THR A 37 23.84 1.76 14.63
N ASP A 38 24.31 0.54 14.90
CA ASP A 38 25.60 0.05 14.38
C ASP A 38 25.60 -0.02 12.84
N SER A 39 24.45 -0.39 12.25
CA SER A 39 24.24 -0.37 10.80
C SER A 39 24.31 1.04 10.24
N LEU A 40 23.70 2.03 10.89
CA LEU A 40 23.75 3.43 10.45
C LEU A 40 25.18 3.97 10.46
N ALA A 41 25.94 3.71 11.53
CA ALA A 41 27.34 4.13 11.62
C ALA A 41 28.21 3.49 10.52
N SER A 42 27.99 2.19 10.25
CA SER A 42 28.70 1.47 9.20
C SER A 42 28.31 1.92 7.79
N LEU A 43 27.02 2.23 7.59
CA LEU A 43 26.50 2.76 6.32
C LEU A 43 27.10 4.14 6.04
N ALA A 44 27.15 5.03 7.04
CA ALA A 44 27.79 6.34 6.90
C ALA A 44 29.25 6.23 6.42
N GLY A 45 30.03 5.30 6.98
CA GLY A 45 31.39 5.04 6.51
C GLY A 45 31.46 4.47 5.09
N SER A 46 30.47 3.68 4.67
CA SER A 46 30.39 3.10 3.32
C SER A 46 30.00 4.15 2.28
N LEU A 47 29.15 5.12 2.64
CA LEU A 47 28.76 6.24 1.79
C LEU A 47 29.91 7.23 1.52
N CYS A 48 30.99 7.19 2.31
CA CYS A 48 32.18 8.00 2.09
C CYS A 48 33.17 7.39 1.07
N GLN A 49 32.89 6.20 0.53
CA GLN A 49 33.73 5.55 -0.48
C GLN A 49 33.44 6.10 -1.88
N ASP A 50 34.28 5.74 -2.86
CA ASP A 50 34.07 6.13 -4.26
C ASP A 50 32.90 5.34 -4.87
N SER A 51 31.94 6.05 -5.49
CA SER A 51 30.76 5.47 -6.14
C SER A 51 29.93 4.51 -5.25
N PRO A 52 29.49 4.94 -4.05
CA PRO A 52 28.71 4.08 -3.14
C PRO A 52 27.37 3.65 -3.76
N GLU A 53 26.86 4.43 -4.72
CA GLU A 53 25.67 4.09 -5.48
C GLU A 53 25.81 2.84 -6.33
N LYS A 54 27.02 2.32 -6.59
CA LYS A 54 27.24 1.08 -7.35
C LYS A 54 27.37 -0.17 -6.47
N ASP A 55 27.47 0.01 -5.15
CA ASP A 55 27.61 -1.09 -4.21
C ASP A 55 26.23 -1.67 -3.84
N ASP A 56 26.02 -2.96 -4.13
CA ASP A 56 24.78 -3.67 -3.78
C ASP A 56 24.60 -3.78 -2.26
N ASP A 57 25.68 -3.90 -1.49
CA ASP A 57 25.61 -4.01 -0.03
C ASP A 57 25.05 -2.71 0.58
N VAL A 58 25.38 -1.55 0.01
CA VAL A 58 24.81 -0.24 0.40
C VAL A 58 23.30 -0.21 0.17
N LEU A 59 22.85 -0.60 -1.03
CA LEU A 59 21.43 -0.61 -1.37
C LEU A 59 20.65 -1.60 -0.49
N VAL A 60 21.15 -2.83 -0.31
CA VAL A 60 20.51 -3.83 0.55
C VAL A 60 20.49 -3.37 2.01
N THR A 61 21.55 -2.74 2.50
CA THR A 61 21.58 -2.14 3.85
C THR A 61 20.44 -1.14 4.00
N ILE A 62 20.28 -0.20 3.07
CA ILE A 62 19.20 0.81 3.11
C ILE A 62 17.81 0.15 3.05
N VAL A 63 17.64 -0.89 2.24
CA VAL A 63 16.40 -1.68 2.16
C VAL A 63 16.04 -2.31 3.51
N LEU A 64 17.02 -2.92 4.16
CA LEU A 64 16.83 -3.50 5.49
C LEU A 64 16.53 -2.44 6.55
N LEU A 65 17.15 -1.26 6.48
CA LEU A 65 16.91 -0.17 7.43
C LEU A 65 15.47 0.38 7.36
N TYR A 66 14.89 0.55 6.17
CA TYR A 66 13.46 0.91 6.11
C TYR A 66 12.55 -0.28 6.45
N ALA A 67 12.95 -1.52 6.16
CA ALA A 67 12.17 -2.70 6.51
C ALA A 67 12.11 -2.92 8.03
N PHE A 68 13.21 -2.61 8.73
CA PHE A 68 13.26 -2.59 10.19
C PHE A 68 12.11 -1.76 10.77
N ASN A 69 11.85 -0.57 10.23
CA ASN A 69 10.77 0.31 10.70
C ASN A 69 9.36 -0.28 10.54
N ILE A 70 9.15 -1.14 9.53
CA ILE A 70 7.89 -1.86 9.32
C ILE A 70 7.68 -2.92 10.40
N ILE A 71 8.77 -3.54 10.85
CA ILE A 71 8.76 -4.64 11.82
C ILE A 71 8.74 -4.11 13.26
N SER A 72 9.67 -3.22 13.63
CA SER A 72 9.90 -2.80 15.02
C SER A 72 8.91 -1.76 15.52
N GLY A 73 8.40 -0.90 14.65
CA GLY A 73 7.49 0.20 15.03
C GLY A 73 8.05 1.23 15.98
N SER A 74 9.37 1.30 16.08
CA SER A 74 10.06 2.20 16.99
C SER A 74 10.04 3.65 16.51
N SER A 75 10.50 4.56 17.38
CA SER A 75 10.67 6.01 17.08
C SER A 75 11.55 6.32 15.87
N SER A 76 12.22 5.33 15.29
CA SER A 76 12.98 5.40 14.04
C SER A 76 12.12 5.53 12.79
N TRP A 77 10.79 5.60 12.92
CA TRP A 77 9.89 5.88 11.79
C TRP A 77 10.20 7.23 11.13
N ASP A 78 10.69 8.19 11.90
CA ASP A 78 11.14 9.50 11.40
C ASP A 78 12.31 9.39 10.42
N ASP A 79 13.03 8.25 10.39
CA ASP A 79 14.14 7.99 9.46
C ASP A 79 13.70 7.23 8.18
N GLN A 80 12.50 6.64 8.15
CA GLN A 80 12.02 5.84 7.01
C GLN A 80 12.04 6.63 5.69
N PRO A 81 11.54 7.89 5.64
CA PRO A 81 11.59 8.68 4.42
C PRO A 81 12.99 8.92 3.87
N GLN A 82 13.97 9.08 4.75
CA GLN A 82 15.36 9.36 4.42
C GLN A 82 15.99 8.12 3.78
N HIS A 83 15.75 6.93 4.36
CA HIS A 83 16.18 5.65 3.79
C HIS A 83 15.54 5.41 2.42
N VAL A 84 14.23 5.61 2.29
CA VAL A 84 13.52 5.45 1.01
C VAL A 84 14.03 6.46 -0.02
N SER A 85 14.24 7.72 0.36
CA SER A 85 14.80 8.76 -0.52
C SER A 85 16.21 8.41 -1.00
N ALA A 86 17.06 7.86 -0.13
CA ALA A 86 18.39 7.38 -0.50
C ALA A 86 18.30 6.22 -1.50
N ALA A 87 17.41 5.25 -1.25
CA ALA A 87 17.18 4.13 -2.16
C ALA A 87 16.69 4.60 -3.55
N ILE A 88 15.75 5.55 -3.62
CA ILE A 88 15.30 6.15 -4.88
C ILE A 88 16.49 6.75 -5.65
N LYS A 89 17.33 7.55 -4.99
CA LYS A 89 18.49 8.19 -5.63
C LYS A 89 19.47 7.17 -6.19
N ILE A 90 19.78 6.12 -5.43
CA ILE A 90 20.67 5.03 -5.87
C ILE A 90 20.06 4.27 -7.05
N ILE A 91 18.75 3.98 -7.01
CA ILE A 91 18.10 3.27 -8.11
C ILE A 91 18.08 4.13 -9.37
N ILE A 92 17.70 5.40 -9.27
CA ILE A 92 17.69 6.34 -10.41
C ILE A 92 19.08 6.42 -11.05
N SER A 93 20.15 6.52 -10.27
CA SER A 93 21.50 6.59 -10.82
C SER A 93 21.90 5.32 -11.58
N ARG A 94 21.44 4.14 -11.11
CA ARG A 94 21.68 2.84 -11.78
C ARG A 94 20.84 2.64 -13.03
N VAL A 95 19.62 3.19 -13.08
CA VAL A 95 18.67 2.96 -14.19
C VAL A 95 18.51 4.16 -15.12
N LEU A 96 19.40 5.16 -15.03
CA LEU A 96 19.29 6.39 -15.82
C LEU A 96 19.17 6.11 -17.33
N ASN A 97 19.94 5.16 -17.86
CA ASN A 97 19.92 4.82 -19.28
C ASN A 97 19.48 3.38 -19.56
N ALA A 98 18.90 2.71 -18.57
CA ALA A 98 18.48 1.32 -18.69
C ALA A 98 17.16 1.20 -19.45
N THR A 99 17.02 0.13 -20.23
CA THR A 99 15.74 -0.38 -20.74
C THR A 99 15.24 -1.53 -19.86
N SER A 100 14.01 -2.00 -20.09
CA SER A 100 13.46 -3.16 -19.37
C SER A 100 14.35 -4.41 -19.51
N ALA A 101 14.99 -4.59 -20.66
CA ALA A 101 15.89 -5.71 -20.93
C ALA A 101 17.23 -5.62 -20.16
N ASP A 102 17.62 -4.41 -19.74
CA ASP A 102 18.88 -4.18 -19.01
C ASP A 102 18.72 -4.37 -17.49
N LEU A 103 17.49 -4.59 -17.01
CA LEU A 103 17.19 -4.67 -15.59
C LEU A 103 17.55 -6.06 -15.04
N SER A 104 18.62 -6.12 -14.24
CA SER A 104 18.97 -7.36 -13.53
C SER A 104 17.85 -7.78 -12.57
N ALA A 105 17.76 -9.08 -12.27
CA ALA A 105 16.76 -9.59 -11.32
C ALA A 105 16.87 -8.90 -9.94
N PHE A 106 18.10 -8.64 -9.47
CA PHE A 106 18.33 -7.89 -8.24
C PHE A 106 17.78 -6.47 -8.31
N LEU A 107 18.09 -5.73 -9.38
CA LEU A 107 17.67 -4.34 -9.51
C LEU A 107 16.15 -4.23 -9.70
N ARG A 108 15.51 -5.23 -10.33
CA ARG A 108 14.05 -5.36 -10.39
C ARG A 108 13.43 -5.54 -9.02
N LEU A 109 13.94 -6.48 -8.22
CA LEU A 109 13.47 -6.71 -6.85
C LEU A 109 13.63 -5.46 -5.98
N ALA A 110 14.77 -4.79 -6.08
CA ALA A 110 15.03 -3.55 -5.34
C ALA A 110 14.10 -2.41 -5.79
N LEU A 111 13.90 -2.25 -7.10
CA LEU A 111 12.98 -1.26 -7.68
C LEU A 111 11.55 -1.46 -7.18
N GLU A 112 11.01 -2.68 -7.31
CA GLU A 112 9.66 -2.99 -6.86
C GLU A 112 9.51 -2.84 -5.33
N SER A 113 10.54 -3.23 -4.55
CA SER A 113 10.53 -3.03 -3.09
C SER A 113 10.47 -1.56 -2.70
N VAL A 114 11.27 -0.71 -3.36
CA VAL A 114 11.26 0.74 -3.11
C VAL A 114 9.94 1.37 -3.55
N LEU A 115 9.37 0.94 -4.68
CA LEU A 115 8.05 1.41 -5.12
C LEU A 115 6.95 1.10 -4.10
N TYR A 116 6.97 -0.09 -3.50
CA TYR A 116 6.02 -0.43 -2.44
C TYR A 116 6.19 0.47 -1.21
N GLN A 117 7.42 0.82 -0.83
CA GLN A 117 7.64 1.75 0.29
C GLN A 117 7.20 3.17 -0.03
N VAL A 118 7.48 3.65 -1.24
CA VAL A 118 7.00 4.93 -1.73
C VAL A 118 5.47 4.98 -1.69
N PHE A 119 4.82 3.91 -2.13
CA PHE A 119 3.38 3.74 -2.03
C PHE A 119 2.88 3.86 -0.59
N LEU A 120 3.47 3.14 0.36
CA LEU A 120 3.06 3.20 1.78
C LEU A 120 3.26 4.60 2.38
N LEU A 121 4.40 5.25 2.12
CA LEU A 121 4.70 6.60 2.63
C LEU A 121 3.77 7.67 2.06
N ASN A 122 3.43 7.58 0.76
CA ASN A 122 2.50 8.51 0.14
C ASN A 122 1.08 8.33 0.69
N ASN A 123 0.66 7.11 1.00
CA ASN A 123 -0.67 6.89 1.55
C ASN A 123 -0.76 7.22 3.05
N GLY A 124 0.32 6.97 3.81
CA GLY A 124 0.38 7.24 5.25
C GLY A 124 -0.77 6.58 6.02
N LEU A 125 -1.12 7.17 7.16
CA LEU A 125 -2.38 6.95 7.84
C LEU A 125 -3.42 7.96 7.33
N TRP A 126 -4.59 7.49 6.92
CA TRP A 126 -5.65 8.34 6.38
C TRP A 126 -6.22 9.28 7.43
N SER A 127 -6.33 8.85 8.70
CA SER A 127 -6.86 9.72 9.77
C SER A 127 -5.87 10.79 10.25
N SER A 128 -4.59 10.68 9.89
CA SER A 128 -3.52 11.56 10.37
C SER A 128 -2.89 12.37 9.24
N ALA A 129 -3.14 13.68 9.24
CA ALA A 129 -2.53 14.61 8.28
C ALA A 129 -0.99 14.65 8.36
N THR A 130 -0.42 14.39 9.54
CA THR A 130 1.03 14.43 9.79
C THR A 130 1.76 13.15 9.43
N SER A 131 1.02 12.06 9.15
CA SER A 131 1.61 10.78 8.75
C SER A 131 1.97 10.72 7.26
N TYR A 132 1.51 11.71 6.48
CA TYR A 132 1.82 11.86 5.07
C TYR A 132 3.21 12.46 4.89
N ILE A 133 4.02 11.81 4.05
CA ILE A 133 5.36 12.29 3.75
C ILE A 133 5.49 12.41 2.24
N SER A 134 5.36 13.65 1.74
CA SER A 134 5.49 13.94 0.32
C SER A 134 6.94 13.84 -0.12
N LEU A 135 7.25 12.85 -0.96
CA LEU A 135 8.52 12.75 -1.67
C LEU A 135 8.46 13.45 -3.05
N GLN A 136 7.51 14.37 -3.27
CA GLN A 136 7.04 14.83 -4.59
C GLN A 136 8.11 15.07 -5.67
N PRO A 137 9.22 15.78 -5.41
CA PRO A 137 10.22 16.04 -6.44
C PRO A 137 10.90 14.77 -6.97
N LEU A 138 11.16 13.81 -6.07
CA LEU A 138 11.76 12.51 -6.39
C LEU A 138 10.69 11.53 -6.92
N ASN A 139 9.44 11.70 -6.49
CA ASN A 139 8.34 10.79 -6.77
C ASN A 139 7.99 10.77 -8.26
N SER A 140 7.75 11.93 -8.88
CA SER A 140 7.21 11.99 -10.25
C SER A 140 8.15 11.42 -11.31
N GLU A 141 9.44 11.75 -11.25
CA GLU A 141 10.45 11.16 -12.14
C GLU A 141 10.60 9.66 -11.89
N PHE A 142 10.65 9.26 -10.62
CA PHE A 142 10.81 7.87 -10.23
C PHE A 142 9.65 7.00 -10.71
N TRP A 143 8.39 7.43 -10.52
CA TRP A 143 7.21 6.71 -11.02
C TRP A 143 7.21 6.57 -12.54
N ALA A 144 7.38 7.67 -13.28
CA ALA A 144 7.37 7.64 -14.74
C ALA A 144 8.48 6.75 -15.33
N ARG A 145 9.66 6.73 -14.68
CA ARG A 145 10.76 5.85 -15.09
C ARG A 145 10.49 4.40 -14.73
N SER A 146 9.96 4.14 -13.54
CA SER A 146 9.58 2.81 -13.08
C SER A 146 8.51 2.18 -13.96
N GLU A 147 7.48 2.95 -14.34
CA GLU A 147 6.45 2.50 -15.27
C GLU A 147 7.07 2.06 -16.59
N ARG A 148 7.98 2.85 -17.18
CA ARG A 148 8.66 2.46 -18.43
C ARG A 148 9.51 1.19 -18.30
N LEU A 149 10.21 1.01 -17.18
CA LEU A 149 11.08 -0.15 -16.95
C LEU A 149 10.29 -1.42 -16.65
N LEU A 150 9.20 -1.29 -15.90
CA LEU A 150 8.33 -2.39 -15.49
C LEU A 150 7.18 -2.63 -16.47
N LYS A 151 7.09 -1.89 -17.60
CA LYS A 151 6.06 -2.11 -18.63
C LYS A 151 5.96 -3.59 -18.98
N HIS A 152 4.74 -4.10 -18.85
CA HIS A 152 4.40 -5.45 -19.28
C HIS A 152 4.03 -5.41 -20.78
N PRO A 153 4.27 -6.48 -21.55
CA PRO A 153 3.87 -6.53 -22.95
C PRO A 153 2.35 -6.31 -23.08
N ASP A 154 1.93 -5.71 -24.20
CA ASP A 154 0.55 -5.24 -24.46
C ASP A 154 -0.54 -6.34 -24.34
N ASN A 155 -0.14 -7.62 -24.28
CA ASN A 155 -1.00 -8.77 -23.98
C ASN A 155 -0.75 -9.26 -22.53
N MET A 156 -1.46 -8.67 -21.59
CA MET A 156 -1.43 -9.06 -20.18
C MET A 156 -2.14 -10.40 -19.97
N ASP A 157 -1.37 -11.49 -19.91
CA ASP A 157 -1.88 -12.73 -19.30
C ASP A 157 -1.82 -12.57 -17.77
N PHE A 158 -2.99 -12.50 -17.16
CA PHE A 158 -3.17 -12.23 -15.74
C PHE A 158 -2.64 -13.35 -14.84
N ALA A 159 -2.56 -14.59 -15.34
CA ALA A 159 -1.92 -15.68 -14.62
C ALA A 159 -0.41 -15.46 -14.44
N LEU A 160 0.19 -14.57 -15.25
CA LEU A 160 1.61 -14.25 -15.21
C LEU A 160 1.93 -12.96 -14.43
N LEU A 161 0.94 -12.27 -13.87
CA LEU A 161 1.16 -11.01 -13.15
C LEU A 161 2.14 -11.14 -11.97
N SER A 162 1.97 -12.17 -11.17
CA SER A 162 2.85 -12.45 -10.03
C SER A 162 4.25 -12.89 -10.46
N LEU A 163 4.36 -13.59 -11.60
CA LEU A 163 5.63 -13.95 -12.21
C LEU A 163 6.36 -12.72 -12.78
N ASN A 164 5.60 -11.74 -13.26
CA ASN A 164 6.12 -10.49 -13.83
C ASN A 164 6.31 -9.39 -12.78
N SER A 165 5.80 -9.52 -11.57
CA SER A 165 6.06 -8.57 -10.49
C SER A 165 6.24 -9.33 -9.17
N PRO A 166 7.46 -9.86 -8.92
CA PRO A 166 7.73 -10.73 -7.77
C PRO A 166 7.55 -10.04 -6.41
N VAL A 167 7.59 -8.70 -6.35
CA VAL A 167 7.36 -7.98 -5.09
C VAL A 167 5.99 -7.31 -5.08
N LEU A 168 5.62 -6.52 -6.10
CA LEU A 168 4.32 -5.82 -6.04
C LEU A 168 3.13 -6.78 -6.24
N GLY A 169 3.33 -7.89 -6.96
CA GLY A 169 2.27 -8.83 -7.33
C GLY A 169 1.13 -8.22 -8.16
N MET A 170 1.31 -6.98 -8.63
CA MET A 170 0.29 -6.19 -9.30
C MET A 170 0.87 -5.21 -10.31
N PRO A 171 0.09 -4.82 -11.33
CA PRO A 171 0.47 -3.74 -12.24
C PRO A 171 0.71 -2.44 -11.49
N LEU A 172 1.84 -1.80 -11.76
CA LEU A 172 2.23 -0.53 -11.13
C LEU A 172 1.16 0.57 -11.26
N ALA A 173 0.44 0.56 -12.39
CA ALA A 173 -0.64 1.47 -12.71
C ALA A 173 -1.77 1.46 -11.65
N VAL A 174 -2.15 0.29 -11.14
CA VAL A 174 -3.19 0.16 -10.09
C VAL A 174 -2.73 0.81 -8.79
N MET A 175 -1.48 0.54 -8.40
CA MET A 175 -0.89 1.09 -7.18
C MET A 175 -0.76 2.62 -7.25
N ARG A 176 -0.36 3.15 -8.42
CA ARG A 176 -0.34 4.58 -8.71
C ARG A 176 -1.74 5.18 -8.63
N LEU A 177 -2.72 4.55 -9.28
CA LEU A 177 -4.10 5.01 -9.34
C LEU A 177 -4.71 5.12 -7.94
N ALA A 178 -4.61 4.06 -7.14
CA ALA A 178 -5.12 4.04 -5.76
C ALA A 178 -4.46 5.12 -4.88
N THR A 179 -3.15 5.33 -5.04
CA THR A 179 -2.43 6.40 -4.34
C THR A 179 -2.95 7.77 -4.72
N PHE A 180 -3.01 8.06 -6.03
CA PHE A 180 -3.37 9.38 -6.51
C PHE A 180 -4.80 9.76 -6.15
N LEU A 181 -5.75 8.82 -6.30
CA LEU A 181 -7.14 9.02 -5.90
C LEU A 181 -7.26 9.28 -4.39
N GLY A 182 -6.53 8.51 -3.57
CA GLY A 182 -6.48 8.74 -2.11
C GLY A 182 -5.95 10.12 -1.76
N GLN A 183 -4.87 10.57 -2.43
CA GLN A 183 -4.32 11.91 -2.20
C GLN A 183 -5.27 13.03 -2.61
N LEU A 184 -6.01 12.87 -3.71
CA LEU A 184 -7.02 13.84 -4.15
C LEU A 184 -8.17 13.96 -3.16
N CYS A 185 -8.66 12.84 -2.62
CA CYS A 185 -9.71 12.86 -1.58
C CYS A 185 -9.23 13.63 -0.34
N LEU A 186 -8.03 13.30 0.14
CA LEU A 186 -7.41 13.88 1.33
C LEU A 186 -6.87 15.31 1.12
N GLY A 187 -6.97 15.84 -0.10
CA GLY A 187 -6.51 17.17 -0.48
C GLY A 187 -5.00 17.41 -0.39
N ARG A 188 -4.23 16.35 -0.61
CA ARG A 188 -2.76 16.36 -0.64
C ARG A 188 -2.22 16.55 -2.07
N GLU A 189 -3.08 16.38 -3.07
CA GLU A 189 -2.80 16.57 -4.49
C GLU A 189 -3.91 17.39 -5.14
N SER A 190 -3.64 17.92 -6.34
CA SER A 190 -4.64 18.63 -7.14
C SER A 190 -4.74 18.04 -8.54
N ALA A 191 -5.95 18.05 -9.10
CA ALA A 191 -6.21 17.58 -10.46
C ALA A 191 -7.12 18.55 -11.20
N ASN A 192 -6.85 18.75 -12.48
CA ASN A 192 -7.77 19.43 -13.38
C ASN A 192 -8.83 18.43 -13.89
N ILE A 193 -9.85 18.94 -14.60
CA ILE A 193 -10.96 18.14 -15.11
C ILE A 193 -10.48 17.08 -16.10
N GLU A 194 -9.53 17.42 -16.98
CA GLU A 194 -8.97 16.49 -17.97
C GLU A 194 -8.29 15.28 -17.30
N HIS A 195 -7.49 15.52 -16.26
CA HIS A 195 -6.87 14.47 -15.46
C HIS A 195 -7.92 13.59 -14.78
N LEU A 196 -9.00 14.16 -14.24
CA LEU A 196 -10.08 13.38 -13.62
C LEU A 196 -10.79 12.47 -14.64
N VAL A 197 -11.00 12.94 -15.87
CA VAL A 197 -11.59 12.12 -16.95
C VAL A 197 -10.67 10.96 -17.34
N ASN A 198 -9.36 11.20 -17.41
CA ASN A 198 -8.37 10.16 -17.70
C ASN A 198 -8.34 9.12 -16.58
N LEU A 199 -8.35 9.54 -15.31
CA LEU A 199 -8.42 8.64 -14.16
C LEU A 199 -9.69 7.80 -14.15
N GLN A 200 -10.85 8.40 -14.48
CA GLN A 200 -12.10 7.67 -14.57
C GLN A 200 -12.04 6.56 -15.63
N THR A 201 -11.41 6.83 -16.77
CA THR A 201 -11.22 5.85 -17.84
C THR A 201 -10.32 4.70 -17.38
N GLU A 202 -9.24 5.02 -16.67
CA GLU A 202 -8.33 4.02 -16.10
C GLU A 202 -9.03 3.14 -15.05
N VAL A 203 -9.82 3.75 -14.15
CA VAL A 203 -10.63 3.05 -13.14
C VAL A 203 -11.59 2.05 -13.81
N ARG A 204 -12.32 2.46 -14.84
CA ARG A 204 -13.26 1.58 -15.56
C ARG A 204 -12.58 0.37 -16.19
N ALA A 205 -11.34 0.54 -16.69
CA ALA A 205 -10.57 -0.59 -17.20
C ALA A 205 -10.26 -1.61 -16.09
N TRP A 206 -9.90 -1.13 -14.89
CA TRP A 206 -9.63 -1.98 -13.73
C TRP A 206 -10.90 -2.61 -13.12
N GLU A 207 -12.05 -1.94 -13.19
CA GLU A 207 -13.35 -2.52 -12.84
C GLU A 207 -13.67 -3.73 -13.73
N GLY A 208 -13.51 -3.57 -15.05
CA GLY A 208 -13.71 -4.66 -16.00
C GLY A 208 -12.81 -5.87 -15.72
N PHE A 209 -11.55 -5.62 -15.35
CA PHE A 209 -10.63 -6.66 -14.90
C PHE A 209 -11.12 -7.37 -13.63
N ALA A 210 -11.50 -6.61 -12.59
CA ALA A 210 -11.91 -7.18 -11.32
C ALA A 210 -13.16 -8.06 -11.45
N LEU A 211 -14.12 -7.67 -12.30
CA LEU A 211 -15.31 -8.47 -12.59
C LEU A 211 -14.96 -9.82 -13.23
N GLN A 212 -14.11 -9.81 -14.27
CA GLN A 212 -13.65 -11.05 -14.92
C GLN A 212 -12.86 -11.96 -13.95
N ALA A 213 -12.03 -11.35 -13.10
CA ALA A 213 -11.20 -12.06 -12.13
C ALA A 213 -12.04 -12.76 -11.04
N VAL A 214 -13.17 -12.17 -10.64
CA VAL A 214 -14.10 -12.78 -9.66
C VAL A 214 -14.82 -13.99 -10.24
N GLU A 215 -15.16 -13.98 -11.53
CA GLU A 215 -15.84 -15.08 -12.22
C GLU A 215 -14.94 -16.31 -12.42
N GLN A 216 -13.62 -16.13 -12.53
CA GLN A 216 -12.67 -17.21 -12.82
C GLN A 216 -12.18 -17.91 -11.54
N THR A 217 -12.94 -18.82 -10.93
CA THR A 217 -12.59 -19.45 -9.64
C THR A 217 -11.44 -20.48 -9.66
N ASN A 218 -10.88 -20.84 -10.82
CA ASN A 218 -10.10 -22.08 -11.00
C ASN A 218 -8.56 -21.96 -11.06
N ALA A 219 -7.95 -20.79 -10.81
CA ALA A 219 -6.50 -20.60 -10.99
C ALA A 219 -5.70 -20.70 -9.68
N SER A 220 -4.49 -21.28 -9.72
CA SER A 220 -3.61 -21.55 -8.57
C SER A 220 -3.02 -20.32 -7.87
N ASP A 221 -3.21 -19.10 -8.40
CA ASP A 221 -2.70 -17.85 -7.82
C ASP A 221 -3.80 -16.87 -7.42
N THR A 222 -4.70 -17.35 -6.56
CA THR A 222 -5.90 -16.61 -6.16
C THR A 222 -5.61 -15.41 -5.24
N LEU A 223 -4.46 -15.37 -4.53
CA LEU A 223 -4.19 -14.33 -3.52
C LEU A 223 -3.84 -12.98 -4.14
N ASN A 224 -2.90 -12.95 -5.09
CA ASN A 224 -2.51 -11.72 -5.79
C ASN A 224 -3.68 -11.14 -6.58
N ARG A 225 -4.42 -12.01 -7.26
CA ARG A 225 -5.64 -11.63 -7.97
C ARG A 225 -6.66 -10.97 -7.03
N ASP A 226 -6.94 -11.58 -5.89
CA ASP A 226 -7.91 -11.04 -4.94
C ASP A 226 -7.45 -9.70 -4.36
N ALA A 227 -6.15 -9.56 -4.05
CA ALA A 227 -5.59 -8.27 -3.67
C ALA A 227 -5.75 -7.22 -4.78
N ASN A 228 -5.45 -7.57 -6.03
CA ASN A 228 -5.61 -6.68 -7.19
C ASN A 228 -7.07 -6.24 -7.39
N CYS A 229 -8.02 -7.16 -7.22
CA CYS A 229 -9.43 -6.84 -7.24
C CYS A 229 -9.78 -5.85 -6.12
N LEU A 230 -9.27 -6.05 -4.89
CA LEU A 230 -9.51 -5.08 -3.81
C LEU A 230 -8.96 -3.70 -4.16
N TYR A 231 -7.72 -3.60 -4.66
CA TYR A 231 -7.18 -2.31 -5.10
C TYR A 231 -8.05 -1.63 -6.17
N ALA A 232 -8.55 -2.38 -7.14
CA ALA A 232 -9.45 -1.88 -8.17
C ALA A 232 -10.79 -1.39 -7.57
N MET A 233 -11.36 -2.13 -6.61
CA MET A 233 -12.59 -1.71 -5.91
C MET A 233 -12.36 -0.44 -5.08
N ILE A 234 -11.24 -0.34 -4.36
CA ILE A 234 -10.86 0.87 -3.61
C ILE A 234 -10.72 2.06 -4.56
N ALA A 235 -10.01 1.90 -5.68
CA ALA A 235 -9.87 2.95 -6.68
C ALA A 235 -11.23 3.38 -7.27
N SER A 236 -12.11 2.43 -7.57
CA SER A 236 -13.46 2.71 -8.05
C SER A 236 -14.29 3.51 -7.03
N ILE A 237 -14.28 3.08 -5.78
CA ILE A 237 -14.97 3.78 -4.69
C ILE A 237 -14.43 5.21 -4.52
N LEU A 238 -13.11 5.39 -4.49
CA LEU A 238 -12.47 6.70 -4.37
C LEU A 238 -12.82 7.61 -5.56
N MET A 239 -12.88 7.07 -6.78
CA MET A 239 -13.29 7.82 -7.95
C MET A 239 -14.75 8.26 -7.86
N GLN A 240 -15.65 7.38 -7.40
CA GLN A 240 -17.05 7.74 -7.18
C GLN A 240 -17.21 8.83 -6.12
N HIS A 241 -16.39 8.78 -5.06
CA HIS A 241 -16.32 9.82 -4.05
C HIS A 241 -15.91 11.17 -4.66
N LEU A 242 -14.83 11.20 -5.46
CA LEU A 242 -14.37 12.42 -6.14
C LEU A 242 -15.40 12.99 -7.12
N ILE A 243 -16.13 12.14 -7.86
CA ILE A 243 -17.20 12.59 -8.75
C ILE A 243 -18.34 13.25 -7.97
N THR A 244 -18.66 12.69 -6.80
CA THR A 244 -19.82 13.12 -6.00
C THR A 244 -19.53 14.37 -5.17
N PHE A 245 -18.34 14.44 -4.56
CA PHE A 245 -17.99 15.47 -3.57
C PHE A 245 -16.88 16.42 -4.01
N GLY A 246 -16.20 16.11 -5.12
CA GLY A 246 -15.03 16.85 -5.58
C GLY A 246 -13.75 16.48 -4.82
N PRO A 247 -12.59 17.01 -5.26
CA PRO A 247 -11.33 16.87 -4.54
C PRO A 247 -11.34 17.64 -3.21
N ASN A 248 -10.42 17.29 -2.31
CA ASN A 248 -10.25 17.94 -1.00
C ASN A 248 -11.46 17.81 -0.05
N ALA A 249 -12.29 16.78 -0.25
CA ALA A 249 -13.45 16.51 0.60
C ALA A 249 -13.09 15.89 1.97
N GLY A 250 -11.80 15.58 2.19
CA GLY A 250 -11.28 15.02 3.44
C GLY A 250 -11.20 13.49 3.39
N LEU A 251 -11.41 12.84 4.53
CA LEU A 251 -11.57 11.39 4.55
C LEU A 251 -12.68 10.98 3.58
N PRO A 252 -12.45 9.97 2.71
CA PRO A 252 -13.47 9.49 1.82
C PRO A 252 -14.74 9.18 2.61
N LYS A 253 -15.83 9.84 2.24
CA LYS A 253 -17.15 9.54 2.80
C LYS A 253 -17.47 8.10 2.46
N VAL A 254 -17.96 7.43 3.48
CA VAL A 254 -18.48 6.07 3.44
C VAL A 254 -19.32 5.86 2.18
N SER A 255 -18.99 4.80 1.43
CA SER A 255 -19.79 4.39 0.28
C SER A 255 -21.07 3.72 0.75
N PRO A 256 -22.19 3.89 0.02
CA PRO A 256 -23.37 3.07 0.27
C PRO A 256 -22.97 1.60 0.27
N THR A 257 -23.34 0.88 1.33
CA THR A 257 -23.08 -0.55 1.50
C THR A 257 -23.56 -1.37 0.30
N ASP A 258 -24.63 -0.90 -0.34
CA ASP A 258 -25.26 -1.53 -1.50
C ASP A 258 -24.51 -1.29 -2.82
N SER A 259 -23.37 -0.58 -2.82
CA SER A 259 -22.56 -0.46 -4.03
C SER A 259 -21.94 -1.80 -4.39
N TRP A 260 -21.99 -2.16 -5.68
CA TRP A 260 -21.47 -3.43 -6.15
C TRP A 260 -19.97 -3.58 -5.86
N GLN A 261 -19.22 -2.47 -5.83
CA GLN A 261 -17.80 -2.46 -5.47
C GLN A 261 -17.56 -2.90 -4.03
N THR A 262 -18.35 -2.35 -3.09
CA THR A 262 -18.32 -2.75 -1.68
C THR A 262 -18.70 -4.22 -1.54
N CYS A 263 -19.76 -4.68 -2.23
CA CYS A 263 -20.15 -6.09 -2.20
C CYS A 263 -19.04 -7.03 -2.70
N VAL A 264 -18.37 -6.69 -3.80
CA VAL A 264 -17.25 -7.49 -4.32
C VAL A 264 -16.08 -7.51 -3.33
N ALA A 265 -15.72 -6.36 -2.76
CA ALA A 265 -14.63 -6.27 -1.79
C ALA A 265 -14.91 -7.10 -0.53
N LEU A 266 -16.12 -6.99 0.02
CA LEU A 266 -16.53 -7.78 1.19
C LEU A 266 -16.60 -9.27 0.86
N HIS A 267 -17.11 -9.66 -0.32
CA HIS A 267 -17.13 -11.06 -0.74
C HIS A 267 -15.71 -11.66 -0.80
N ILE A 268 -14.72 -10.91 -1.29
CA ILE A 268 -13.32 -11.33 -1.28
C ILE A 268 -12.83 -11.56 0.16
N LEU A 269 -13.08 -10.62 1.07
CA LEU A 269 -12.64 -10.76 2.47
C LEU A 269 -13.35 -11.92 3.18
N SER A 270 -14.66 -12.07 3.00
CA SER A 270 -15.42 -13.19 3.56
C SER A 270 -14.92 -14.54 3.03
N ARG A 271 -14.59 -14.64 1.74
CA ARG A 271 -14.02 -15.86 1.15
C ARG A 271 -12.63 -16.18 1.72
N ARG A 272 -11.89 -15.15 2.13
CA ARG A 272 -10.54 -15.26 2.72
C ARG A 272 -10.53 -15.36 4.23
N ALA A 273 -11.68 -15.32 4.87
CA ALA A 273 -11.78 -15.46 6.31
C ALA A 273 -11.12 -16.77 6.77
N GLY A 274 -10.13 -16.67 7.66
CA GLY A 274 -9.36 -17.80 8.19
C GLY A 274 -8.25 -18.34 7.27
N ASP A 275 -8.04 -17.79 6.07
CA ASP A 275 -6.90 -18.17 5.22
C ASP A 275 -5.62 -17.50 5.73
N HIS A 276 -4.76 -18.24 6.42
CA HIS A 276 -3.51 -17.71 6.97
C HIS A 276 -2.59 -17.14 5.87
N ARG A 277 -2.59 -17.71 4.67
CA ARG A 277 -1.74 -17.23 3.57
C ARG A 277 -2.15 -15.84 3.11
N TRP A 278 -3.45 -15.54 3.17
CA TRP A 278 -3.98 -14.22 2.88
C TRP A 278 -3.57 -13.19 3.94
N SER A 279 -3.67 -13.56 5.22
CA SER A 279 -3.27 -12.71 6.33
C SER A 279 -1.74 -12.47 6.40
N GLU A 280 -0.93 -13.40 5.92
CA GLU A 280 0.53 -13.22 5.78
C GLU A 280 0.92 -12.42 4.52
N CYS A 281 0.03 -12.34 3.52
CA CYS A 281 0.28 -11.62 2.28
C CYS A 281 0.21 -10.11 2.49
N PHE A 282 1.36 -9.44 2.46
CA PHE A 282 1.47 -7.99 2.68
C PHE A 282 0.74 -7.14 1.62
N ILE A 283 0.60 -7.67 0.40
CA ILE A 283 -0.04 -6.96 -0.73
C ILE A 283 -1.51 -6.66 -0.40
N GLY A 284 -2.20 -7.56 0.30
CA GLY A 284 -3.59 -7.35 0.73
C GLY A 284 -3.75 -6.36 1.89
N THR A 285 -2.69 -5.98 2.60
CA THR A 285 -2.80 -5.23 3.85
C THR A 285 -3.35 -3.81 3.63
N TRP A 286 -2.79 -3.05 2.69
CA TRP A 286 -3.26 -1.68 2.43
C TRP A 286 -4.70 -1.61 1.90
N PRO A 287 -5.14 -2.42 0.93
CA PRO A 287 -6.51 -2.29 0.43
C PRO A 287 -7.55 -2.70 1.48
N VAL A 288 -7.24 -3.66 2.37
CA VAL A 288 -8.10 -3.96 3.54
C VAL A 288 -8.17 -2.75 4.48
N TYR A 289 -7.04 -2.09 4.73
CA TYR A 289 -6.97 -0.87 5.54
C TYR A 289 -7.82 0.24 4.94
N ALA A 290 -7.62 0.55 3.65
CA ALA A 290 -8.38 1.55 2.93
C ALA A 290 -9.89 1.23 2.95
N LEU A 291 -10.28 -0.04 2.75
CA LEU A 291 -11.68 -0.47 2.78
C LEU A 291 -12.35 -0.11 4.11
N GLY A 292 -11.65 -0.25 5.23
CA GLY A 292 -12.20 0.06 6.55
C GLY A 292 -12.71 1.49 6.72
N PHE A 293 -12.15 2.46 5.98
CA PHE A 293 -12.65 3.84 5.94
C PHE A 293 -13.87 4.04 5.05
N LEU A 294 -14.08 3.12 4.11
CA LEU A 294 -15.10 3.24 3.06
C LEU A 294 -16.42 2.57 3.44
N LEU A 295 -16.48 1.85 4.57
CA LEU A 295 -17.63 1.06 5.01
C LEU A 295 -18.51 1.79 6.03
N SER A 296 -19.83 1.65 5.88
CA SER A 296 -20.87 2.26 6.75
C SER A 296 -21.22 1.38 7.93
N GLU A 297 -21.58 0.14 7.62
CA GLU A 297 -22.21 -0.75 8.57
C GLU A 297 -21.19 -1.32 9.54
N ARG A 298 -21.64 -1.54 10.76
CA ARG A 298 -20.79 -2.10 11.81
C ARG A 298 -20.35 -3.51 11.45
N GLU A 299 -21.26 -4.30 10.89
CA GLU A 299 -21.06 -5.68 10.49
C GLU A 299 -19.98 -5.79 9.40
N ASP A 300 -19.96 -4.87 8.44
CA ASP A 300 -18.94 -4.86 7.39
C ASP A 300 -17.58 -4.43 7.95
N ARG A 301 -17.56 -3.47 8.88
CA ARG A 301 -16.33 -3.07 9.57
C ARG A 301 -15.78 -4.21 10.44
N ASP A 302 -16.64 -5.04 11.01
CA ASP A 302 -16.22 -6.24 11.76
C ASP A 302 -15.45 -7.22 10.88
N ILE A 303 -15.81 -7.37 9.60
CA ILE A 303 -15.05 -8.19 8.64
C ILE A 303 -13.61 -7.65 8.49
N VAL A 304 -13.47 -6.33 8.28
CA VAL A 304 -12.16 -5.66 8.17
C VAL A 304 -11.37 -5.76 9.47
N ARG A 305 -12.03 -5.56 10.62
CA ARG A 305 -11.43 -5.67 11.95
C ARG A 305 -10.85 -7.07 12.19
N CYS A 306 -11.62 -8.12 11.89
CA CYS A 306 -11.17 -9.50 12.02
C CYS A 306 -9.98 -9.81 11.08
N ASP A 307 -10.02 -9.33 9.83
CA ASP A 307 -8.92 -9.52 8.88
C ASP A 307 -7.63 -8.82 9.36
N MET A 308 -7.73 -7.57 9.82
CA MET A 308 -6.60 -6.81 10.36
C MET A 308 -6.02 -7.42 11.63
N GLN A 309 -6.88 -7.92 12.53
CA GLN A 309 -6.43 -8.62 13.72
C GLN A 309 -5.66 -9.90 13.33
N SER A 310 -6.19 -10.69 12.40
CA SER A 310 -5.54 -11.92 11.92
C SER A 310 -4.17 -11.63 11.28
N ARG A 311 -4.08 -10.59 10.43
CA ARG A 311 -2.81 -10.12 9.85
C ARG A 311 -1.80 -9.73 10.93
N ARG A 312 -2.24 -9.00 11.95
CA ARG A 312 -1.39 -8.55 13.04
C ARG A 312 -0.86 -9.72 13.86
N GLU A 313 -1.71 -10.67 14.21
CA GLU A 313 -1.33 -11.85 14.99
C GLU A 313 -0.33 -12.74 14.25
N LEU A 314 -0.52 -12.94 12.94
CA LEU A 314 0.35 -13.81 12.13
C LEU A 314 1.68 -13.14 11.76
N THR A 315 1.65 -11.87 11.35
CA THR A 315 2.87 -11.19 10.89
C THR A 315 3.68 -10.60 12.05
N GLY A 316 3.00 -10.11 13.10
CA GLY A 316 3.62 -9.28 14.14
C GLY A 316 4.09 -7.92 13.61
N PHE A 317 3.83 -7.58 12.34
CA PHE A 317 4.32 -6.35 11.74
C PHE A 317 3.63 -5.15 12.32
N TRP A 318 4.44 -4.19 12.70
CA TRP A 318 3.95 -3.04 13.42
C TRP A 318 3.13 -2.11 12.53
N ILE A 319 3.42 -2.03 11.21
CA ILE A 319 2.58 -1.27 10.27
C ILE A 319 1.11 -1.74 10.28
N VAL A 320 0.87 -3.04 10.42
CA VAL A 320 -0.49 -3.62 10.47
C VAL A 320 -1.18 -3.17 11.75
N LYS A 321 -0.47 -3.21 12.88
CA LYS A 321 -0.98 -2.68 14.15
C LYS A 321 -1.35 -1.19 14.02
N ARG A 322 -0.51 -0.38 13.34
CA ARG A 322 -0.77 1.04 13.13
C ARG A 322 -2.04 1.28 12.31
N PHE A 323 -2.22 0.53 11.22
CA PHE A 323 -3.43 0.56 10.41
C PHE A 323 -4.67 0.16 11.20
N GLN A 324 -4.58 -0.90 12.00
CA GLN A 324 -5.68 -1.33 12.87
C GLN A 324 -6.04 -0.23 13.88
N GLU A 325 -5.07 0.33 14.60
CA GLU A 325 -5.30 1.40 15.58
C GLU A 325 -5.89 2.66 14.94
N ASP A 326 -5.52 2.94 13.69
CA ASP A 326 -6.04 4.08 12.93
C ASP A 326 -7.50 3.91 12.52
N LEU A 327 -7.87 2.69 12.14
CA LEU A 327 -9.26 2.30 11.88
C LEU A 327 -10.10 2.37 13.16
N GLU A 328 -9.66 1.75 14.25
CA GLU A 328 -10.44 1.75 15.51
C GLU A 328 -10.65 3.17 16.05
N ARG A 329 -9.63 4.03 15.98
CA ARG A 329 -9.78 5.46 16.35
C ARG A 329 -10.83 6.16 15.50
N SER A 330 -10.87 5.87 14.21
CA SER A 330 -11.80 6.49 13.27
C SER A 330 -13.22 5.95 13.44
N TRP A 331 -13.37 4.65 13.71
CA TRP A 331 -14.65 4.01 13.97
C TRP A 331 -15.26 4.38 15.31
N ALA A 332 -14.44 4.60 16.35
CA ALA A 332 -14.92 5.04 17.66
C ALA A 332 -15.71 6.37 17.58
N GLY A 333 -15.32 7.29 16.69
CA GLY A 333 -16.05 8.53 16.46
C GLY A 333 -17.41 8.37 15.77
N LEU A 334 -17.74 7.16 15.30
CA LEU A 334 -18.98 6.84 14.59
C LEU A 334 -19.96 6.02 15.44
N GLU A 335 -19.54 5.53 16.61
CA GLU A 335 -20.42 4.78 17.52
C GLU A 335 -21.27 5.74 18.38
N PRO A 336 -22.57 5.46 18.56
CA PRO A 336 -23.52 6.38 19.23
C PRO A 336 -23.23 6.63 20.71
N ASP A 337 -22.38 5.83 21.36
CA ASP A 337 -22.05 5.93 22.79
C ASP A 337 -20.69 6.60 23.08
N SER A 338 -19.99 7.12 22.07
CA SER A 338 -18.71 7.79 22.27
C SER A 338 -18.89 9.21 22.85
N PRO A 339 -18.10 9.61 23.87
CA PRO A 339 -18.10 10.99 24.35
C PRO A 339 -17.68 11.90 23.19
N SER A 340 -18.59 12.79 22.83
CA SER A 340 -18.57 13.62 21.64
C SER A 340 -17.27 14.42 21.48
N ALA A 341 -16.37 13.94 20.62
CA ALA A 341 -15.49 14.78 19.84
C ALA A 341 -16.21 15.09 18.53
N PHE A 342 -16.68 16.33 18.38
CA PHE A 342 -17.44 16.80 17.22
C PHE A 342 -16.75 16.44 15.89
N VAL A 343 -17.35 15.53 15.13
CA VAL A 343 -17.20 15.49 13.67
C VAL A 343 -18.60 15.64 13.09
N ASN A 344 -18.85 16.80 12.50
CA ASN A 344 -20.17 17.23 12.07
C ASN A 344 -20.48 16.62 10.69
N TYR A 345 -21.18 15.48 10.65
CA TYR A 345 -21.73 14.91 9.42
C TYR A 345 -23.25 15.12 9.39
N ASN A 346 -23.69 16.18 8.71
CA ASN A 346 -25.09 16.29 8.31
C ASN A 346 -25.35 15.31 7.15
N ILE A 347 -26.11 14.25 7.40
CA ILE A 347 -26.61 13.31 6.39
C ILE A 347 -28.14 13.48 6.31
N PRO A 348 -28.72 13.76 5.13
CA PRO A 348 -30.17 13.66 4.94
C PRO A 348 -30.56 12.19 4.78
N ASP A 349 -31.49 11.74 5.62
CA ASP A 349 -32.13 10.44 5.57
C ASP A 349 -32.90 10.24 4.25
N THR A 350 -32.56 9.20 3.48
CA THR A 350 -33.50 8.60 2.51
C THR A 350 -33.18 7.12 2.32
N ARG A 351 -33.93 6.26 3.01
CA ARG A 351 -34.05 4.83 2.69
C ARG A 351 -34.97 4.64 1.49
N ILE A 352 -34.50 4.02 0.41
CA ILE A 352 -35.36 3.23 -0.49
C ILE A 352 -34.60 1.98 -0.94
N SER A 353 -35.16 0.83 -0.58
CA SER A 353 -34.77 -0.51 -1.02
C SER A 353 -35.01 -0.68 -2.52
N ALA A 354 -34.00 -1.09 -3.29
CA ALA A 354 -34.16 -1.55 -4.68
C ALA A 354 -33.16 -2.64 -5.06
N ALA A 355 -33.62 -3.62 -5.84
CA ALA A 355 -32.89 -4.81 -6.25
C ALA A 355 -31.77 -4.53 -7.27
N PHE A 356 -30.77 -5.43 -7.29
CA PHE A 356 -29.60 -5.45 -8.16
C PHE A 356 -29.89 -5.05 -9.63
N GLN A 357 -29.25 -3.96 -10.09
CA GLN A 357 -29.04 -3.69 -11.50
C GLN A 357 -27.60 -3.19 -11.74
N PRO A 358 -26.85 -3.78 -12.69
CA PRO A 358 -25.60 -3.20 -13.18
C PRO A 358 -25.88 -1.92 -13.99
N PRO A 359 -24.88 -1.04 -14.17
CA PRO A 359 -25.06 0.24 -14.86
C PRO A 359 -25.50 0.05 -16.31
N ILE A 360 -26.56 0.76 -16.69
CA ILE A 360 -27.03 0.88 -18.07
C ILE A 360 -25.97 1.69 -18.85
N PRO A 361 -25.51 1.23 -20.02
CA PRO A 361 -24.63 2.00 -20.87
C PRO A 361 -25.38 3.24 -21.36
N ILE A 362 -24.91 4.44 -20.98
CA ILE A 362 -25.36 5.68 -21.59
C ILE A 362 -24.79 5.71 -23.01
N ILE A 363 -25.64 5.37 -23.97
CA ILE A 363 -25.39 5.58 -25.40
C ILE A 363 -25.28 7.09 -25.60
N ALA A 364 -24.16 7.52 -26.17
CA ALA A 364 -23.92 8.90 -26.56
C ALA A 364 -25.02 9.39 -27.53
N LEU A 365 -25.55 10.59 -27.25
CA LEU A 365 -26.22 11.44 -28.23
C LEU A 365 -25.27 12.57 -28.62
#